data_AF-A0A238H638-F1
#
_entry.id   AF-A0A238H638-F1
#
_cell.length_a   1.000
_cell.length_b   1.000
_cell.length_c   1.000
_cell.angle_alpha   90.00
_cell.angle_beta   90.00
_cell.angle_gamma   90.00
#
_symmetry.space_group_name_H-M   'P 1'
#
loop_
_entity.id
_entity.type
_entity.pdbx_description
1 polymer ?
#
loop_
_entity_poly.entity_id
_entity_poly.type
_entity_poly.pdbx_seq_one_letter_code
_entity_poly.pdbx_strand_id
1 'polypeptide(L)'
;MIAFIDEHRDVYGIEPICHLLPISPSTYYRHAGRRSDPEQWPARARRDAELKALIRAVWEENFGVYVLRLAQSTTAVRYTKPRDIGM
;
A
#
# COMPACT_ATOMS: atom_id res chain seq x y z
N MET A 1 8.07 10.19 -1.08
CA MET A 1 9.05 10.60 -2.11
C MET A 1 8.39 11.30 -3.29
N ILE A 2 7.52 10.65 -4.08
CA ILE A 2 6.85 11.32 -5.22
C ILE A 2 6.02 12.54 -4.79
N ALA A 3 5.31 12.45 -3.67
CA ALA A 3 4.52 13.57 -3.14
C ALA A 3 5.35 14.84 -2.86
N PHE A 4 6.59 14.69 -2.38
CA PHE A 4 7.50 15.81 -2.15
C PHE A 4 7.90 16.49 -3.47
N ILE A 5 8.16 15.69 -4.52
CA ILE A 5 8.45 16.24 -5.85
C ILE A 5 7.21 16.95 -6.41
N ASP A 6 6.03 16.37 -6.23
CA ASP A 6 4.76 16.95 -6.68
C ASP A 6 4.46 18.31 -6.01
N GLU A 7 4.82 18.48 -4.74
CA GLU A 7 4.62 19.71 -3.98
C GLU A 7 5.57 20.84 -4.40
N HIS A 8 6.78 20.49 -4.82
CA HIS A 8 7.86 21.45 -5.04
C HIS A 8 8.24 21.65 -6.51
N ARG A 9 7.69 20.84 -7.44
CA ARG A 9 8.01 20.90 -8.87
C ARG A 9 7.70 22.25 -9.52
N ASP A 10 6.69 22.96 -9.03
CA ASP A 10 6.26 24.24 -9.63
C ASP A 10 7.24 25.37 -9.28
N VAL A 11 8.01 25.23 -8.20
CA VAL A 11 9.01 26.21 -7.74
C VAL A 11 10.41 25.88 -8.26
N TYR A 12 10.83 24.61 -8.14
CA TYR A 12 12.22 24.21 -8.42
C TYR A 12 12.38 23.40 -9.72
N GLY A 13 11.29 22.97 -10.35
CA GLY A 13 11.33 22.01 -11.43
C GLY A 13 11.62 20.59 -10.95
N ILE A 14 11.36 19.60 -11.81
CA ILE A 14 11.49 18.18 -11.47
C ILE A 14 12.96 17.74 -11.46
N GLU A 15 13.75 18.18 -12.44
CA GLU A 15 15.13 17.74 -12.62
C GLU A 15 16.05 18.10 -11.44
N PRO A 16 16.02 19.34 -10.89
CA PRO A 16 16.87 19.69 -9.74
C PRO A 16 16.52 18.87 -8.49
N ILE A 17 15.23 18.63 -8.23
CA ILE A 17 14.77 17.81 -7.10
C ILE A 17 15.21 16.35 -7.29
N CYS A 18 15.09 15.82 -8.50
CA CYS A 18 15.48 14.45 -8.82
C CYS A 18 17.00 14.24 -8.62
N HIS A 19 17.81 15.23 -8.97
CA HIS A 19 19.26 15.18 -8.76
C HIS A 19 19.64 15.15 -7.27
N LEU A 20 18.92 15.90 -6.42
CA LEU A 20 19.14 15.93 -4.97
C LEU A 20 18.66 14.66 -4.25
N LEU A 21 17.63 13.98 -4.75
CA LEU A 21 17.06 12.75 -4.18
C LEU A 21 17.67 11.45 -4.76
N PRO A 22 18.88 11.52 -5.33
CA PRO A 22 19.43 10.60 -6.34
C PRO A 22 18.41 9.69 -7.06
N ILE A 23 17.41 10.28 -7.72
CA ILE A 23 16.45 9.56 -8.56
C ILE A 23 16.53 10.06 -10.01
N SER A 24 16.23 9.19 -10.97
CA SER A 24 16.12 9.62 -12.37
C SER A 24 14.77 10.31 -12.63
N PRO A 25 14.72 11.43 -13.37
CA PRO A 25 13.47 12.06 -13.81
C PRO A 25 12.54 11.10 -14.56
N SER A 26 13.09 10.16 -15.33
CA SER A 26 12.31 9.12 -16.01
C SER A 26 11.52 8.24 -15.03
N THR A 27 12.08 7.98 -13.84
CA THR A 27 11.41 7.24 -12.78
C THR A 27 10.24 8.04 -12.22
N TYR A 28 10.39 9.35 -12.03
CA TYR A 28 9.31 10.22 -11.61
C TYR A 28 8.15 10.18 -12.61
N TYR A 29 8.40 10.48 -13.90
CA TYR A 29 7.35 10.50 -14.90
C TYR A 29 6.66 9.15 -15.08
N ARG A 30 7.41 8.04 -15.03
CA ARG A 30 6.82 6.69 -15.05
C ARG A 30 5.90 6.45 -13.86
N HIS A 31 6.25 6.93 -12.67
CA HIS A 31 5.41 6.81 -11.49
C HIS A 31 4.20 7.75 -11.54
N ALA A 32 4.35 8.96 -12.07
CA ALA A 32 3.25 9.90 -12.28
C ALA A 32 2.23 9.31 -13.26
N GLY A 33 2.68 8.77 -14.41
CA GLY A 33 1.81 8.12 -15.40
C GLY A 33 1.04 6.92 -14.84
N ARG A 34 1.70 6.07 -14.04
CA ARG A 34 1.02 4.98 -13.31
C ARG A 34 -0.06 5.47 -12.34
N ARG A 35 0.07 6.66 -11.77
CA ARG A 35 -0.92 7.17 -10.81
C ARG A 35 -2.15 7.72 -11.53
N SER A 36 -1.97 8.37 -12.68
CA SER A 36 -3.07 8.88 -13.50
C SER A 36 -3.81 7.80 -14.26
N ASP A 37 -3.10 6.74 -14.66
CA ASP A 37 -3.62 5.72 -15.56
C ASP A 37 -3.35 4.30 -15.02
N PRO A 38 -4.40 3.61 -14.55
CA PRO A 38 -4.32 2.22 -14.11
C PRO A 38 -3.87 1.23 -15.21
N GLU A 39 -4.03 1.54 -16.51
CA GLU A 39 -3.57 0.67 -17.59
C GLU A 39 -2.05 0.59 -17.67
N GLN A 40 -1.36 1.64 -17.21
CA GLN A 40 0.11 1.68 -17.13
C GLN A 40 0.67 0.91 -15.93
N TRP A 41 -0.19 0.29 -15.12
CA TRP A 41 0.26 -0.51 -13.99
C TRP A 41 0.99 -1.76 -14.48
N PRO A 42 2.15 -2.09 -13.88
CA PRO A 42 2.80 -3.36 -14.15
C PRO A 42 1.87 -4.51 -13.74
N ALA A 43 1.96 -5.64 -14.43
CA ALA A 43 1.13 -6.82 -14.17
C ALA A 43 1.12 -7.24 -12.68
N ARG A 44 2.27 -7.10 -12.00
CA ARG A 44 2.39 -7.35 -10.55
C ARG A 44 1.51 -6.42 -9.72
N ALA A 45 1.47 -5.11 -10.03
CA ALA A 45 0.66 -4.16 -9.26
C ALA A 45 -0.84 -4.42 -9.44
N ARG A 46 -1.27 -4.82 -10.64
CA ARG A 46 -2.66 -5.25 -10.91
C ARG A 46 -3.03 -6.48 -10.06
N ARG A 47 -2.18 -7.51 -10.10
CA ARG A 47 -2.34 -8.73 -9.28
C ARG A 47 -2.33 -8.41 -7.79
N ASP A 48 -1.45 -7.53 -7.33
CA ASP A 48 -1.37 -7.13 -5.93
C ASP A 48 -2.65 -6.39 -5.49
N ALA A 49 -3.28 -5.60 -6.38
CA ALA A 49 -4.54 -4.93 -6.07
C ALA A 49 -5.69 -5.93 -5.90
N GLU A 50 -5.79 -6.92 -6.78
CA GLU A 50 -6.76 -8.03 -6.66
C GLU A 50 -6.52 -8.81 -5.36
N LEU A 51 -5.27 -9.19 -5.09
CA LEU A 51 -4.93 -9.96 -3.90
C LEU A 51 -5.18 -9.18 -2.61
N LYS A 52 -4.90 -7.88 -2.58
CA LYS A 52 -5.19 -7.02 -1.42
C LYS A 52 -6.68 -6.97 -1.10
N ALA A 53 -7.55 -6.96 -2.11
CA ALA A 53 -9.00 -7.01 -1.89
C ALA A 53 -9.41 -8.34 -1.24
N LEU A 54 -8.88 -9.46 -1.73
CA LEU A 54 -9.13 -10.78 -1.16
C LEU A 54 -8.61 -10.91 0.28
N ILE A 55 -7.37 -10.45 0.54
CA ILE A 55 -6.79 -10.45 1.88
C ILE A 55 -7.64 -9.60 2.83
N ARG A 56 -8.14 -8.44 2.38
CA ARG A 56 -9.02 -7.60 3.18
C ARG A 56 -10.33 -8.30 3.50
N ALA A 57 -10.97 -8.95 2.53
CA ALA A 57 -12.20 -9.70 2.76
C ALA A 57 -12.01 -10.80 3.82
N VAL A 58 -10.93 -11.59 3.70
CA VAL A 58 -10.57 -12.62 4.70
C VAL A 58 -10.24 -12.01 6.06
N TRP A 59 -9.56 -10.86 6.10
CA TRP A 59 -9.27 -10.15 7.34
C TRP A 59 -10.55 -9.72 8.05
N GLU A 60 -11.51 -9.15 7.32
CA GLU A 60 -12.79 -8.68 7.88
C GLU A 60 -13.64 -9.85 8.38
N GLU A 61 -13.68 -10.95 7.63
CA GLU A 61 -14.33 -12.20 8.04
C GLU A 61 -13.72 -12.77 9.34
N ASN A 62 -12.40 -12.61 9.53
CA ASN A 62 -11.68 -13.03 10.72
C ASN A 62 -11.68 -11.96 11.85
N PHE A 63 -12.60 -10.99 11.82
CA PHE A 63 -12.73 -9.89 12.80
C PHE A 63 -11.42 -9.09 13.01
N GLY A 64 -10.55 -9.12 12.01
CA GLY A 64 -9.27 -8.46 12.06
C GLY A 64 -8.19 -9.11 12.89
N VAL A 65 -8.36 -10.38 13.25
CA VAL A 65 -7.39 -11.15 14.02
C VAL A 65 -6.57 -12.02 13.08
N TYR A 66 -5.25 -11.86 13.12
CA TYR A 66 -4.34 -12.79 12.46
C TYR A 66 -4.13 -13.99 13.40
N VAL A 67 -4.90 -15.06 13.21
CA VAL A 67 -4.69 -16.29 13.99
C VAL A 67 -3.46 -17.05 13.46
N LEU A 68 -2.48 -17.31 14.34
CA LEU A 68 -1.41 -18.26 14.05
C LEU A 68 -2.07 -19.64 13.87
N ARG A 69 -1.99 -20.22 12.66
CA ARG A 69 -2.54 -21.56 12.41
C ARG A 69 -1.63 -22.62 13.01
N LEU A 70 -1.72 -22.84 14.32
CA LEU A 70 -1.21 -24.05 14.96
C LEU A 70 -2.24 -25.17 14.79
N ALA A 71 -2.17 -25.84 13.65
CA ALA A 71 -2.85 -27.10 13.33
C ALA A 71 -4.40 -27.10 13.39
N GLN A 72 -4.97 -28.04 12.64
CA GLN A 72 -6.40 -28.24 12.44
C GLN A 72 -7.10 -28.79 13.69
N SER A 73 -7.14 -28.02 14.78
CA SER A 73 -7.90 -28.40 15.97
C SER A 73 -9.00 -27.39 16.25
N THR A 74 -10.18 -27.96 16.47
CA THR A 74 -11.52 -27.40 16.59
C THR A 74 -11.67 -26.41 17.75
N THR A 75 -10.94 -25.29 17.78
CA THR A 75 -11.25 -24.17 18.67
C THR A 75 -10.61 -22.88 18.15
N ALA A 76 -11.38 -22.07 17.41
CA ALA A 76 -11.00 -20.69 17.16
C ALA A 76 -11.07 -19.95 18.51
N VAL A 77 -9.93 -19.86 19.21
CA VAL A 77 -9.81 -19.02 20.40
C VAL A 77 -9.99 -17.58 19.91
N ARG A 78 -11.13 -16.99 20.24
CA ARG A 78 -11.43 -15.58 20.01
C ARG A 78 -10.45 -14.74 20.82
N TYR A 79 -9.34 -14.32 20.22
CA TYR A 79 -8.59 -13.18 20.73
C TYR A 79 -9.34 -11.92 20.31
N THR A 80 -10.41 -11.58 21.03
CA THR A 80 -10.96 -10.23 20.94
C THR A 80 -9.88 -9.29 21.44
N LYS A 81 -9.30 -8.49 20.52
CA LYS A 81 -8.54 -7.31 20.92
C LYS A 81 -9.44 -6.52 21.88
N PRO A 82 -9.04 -6.24 23.13
CA PRO A 82 -9.91 -5.54 24.07
C PRO A 82 -10.27 -4.19 23.45
N ARG A 83 -11.55 -4.02 23.10
CA ARG A 83 -12.12 -2.70 22.87
C ARG A 83 -12.06 -1.99 24.21
N ASP A 84 -11.30 -0.89 24.24
CA ASP A 84 -11.49 0.27 25.11
C ASP A 84 -12.31 0.00 26.38
N ILE A 85 -11.61 -0.44 27.42
CA ILE A 85 -12.04 -0.11 28.79
C ILE A 85 -11.57 1.35 28.95
N GLY A 86 -12.54 2.26 28.88
CA GLY A 86 -12.28 3.67 28.60
C GLY A 86 -11.56 4.46 29.69
N MET A 87 -11.17 5.67 29.28
CA MET A 87 -11.39 6.89 30.05
C MET A 87 -11.70 8.02 29.09
#